data_AF-A0A3N5PPU7-F1
#
_entry.id   AF-A0A3N5PPU7-F1
#
_cell.length_a   1.000
_cell.length_b   1.000
_cell.length_c   1.000
_cell.angle_alpha   90.00
_cell.angle_beta   90.00
_cell.angle_gamma   90.00
#
_symmetry.space_group_name_H-M   'P 1'
#
loop_
_entity.id
_entity.type
_entity.pdbx_description
1 polymer ?
#
loop_
_entity_poly.entity_id
_entity_poly.type
_entity_poly.pdbx_seq_one_letter_code
_entity_poly.pdbx_strand_id
1 'polypeptide(L)'
;MPAVEQRREQLPRSPGMLRIILIYGVIGGLIVAVPMAVSMLTTTEGAIPENAALYGYLSMLLAFTMVFVGMKHYRDKVLGGVIGFLPALGVGLSISAVASLFWVVGWEIT
;
A
#
# COMPACT_ATOMS: atom_id res chain seq x y z
N MET A 1 26.87 35.52 -5.51
CA MET A 1 25.64 34.74 -5.81
C MET A 1 25.88 33.21 -5.78
N PRO A 2 26.25 32.56 -4.65
CA PRO A 2 26.32 31.08 -4.56
C PRO A 2 25.06 30.42 -3.95
N ALA A 3 24.24 31.19 -3.23
CA ALA A 3 23.12 30.66 -2.44
C ALA A 3 21.88 30.24 -3.27
N VAL A 4 21.80 30.65 -4.54
CA VAL A 4 20.68 30.29 -5.44
C VAL A 4 20.91 28.92 -6.09
N GLU A 5 22.16 28.58 -6.42
CA GLU A 5 22.55 27.28 -6.97
C GLU A 5 22.39 26.17 -5.91
N GLN A 6 22.83 26.43 -4.68
CA GLN A 6 22.71 25.48 -3.56
C GLN A 6 21.26 25.14 -3.20
N ARG A 7 20.32 26.06 -3.45
CA ARG A 7 18.89 25.82 -3.21
C ARG A 7 18.26 24.91 -4.26
N ARG A 8 18.85 24.80 -5.46
CA ARG A 8 18.37 23.92 -6.55
C ARG A 8 18.76 22.45 -6.30
N GLU A 9 19.87 22.20 -5.61
CA GLU A 9 20.31 20.84 -5.24
C GLU A 9 19.57 20.27 -4.01
N GLN A 10 18.97 21.14 -3.19
CA GLN A 10 18.20 20.76 -1.99
C GLN A 10 16.71 20.52 -2.25
N LEU A 11 16.25 20.61 -3.50
CA LEU A 11 14.86 20.30 -3.82
C LEU A 11 14.59 18.83 -3.48
N PRO A 12 13.66 18.53 -2.56
CA PRO A 12 13.36 17.17 -2.18
C PRO A 12 12.98 16.40 -3.45
N ARG A 13 13.77 15.37 -3.80
CA ARG A 13 13.46 14.52 -4.95
C ARG A 13 12.03 14.03 -4.77
N SER A 14 11.14 14.45 -5.68
CA SER A 14 9.79 13.94 -5.72
C SER A 14 9.88 12.41 -5.73
N PRO A 15 9.15 11.70 -4.85
CA PRO A 15 9.15 10.25 -4.88
C PRO A 15 8.79 9.80 -6.30
N GLY A 16 9.70 9.10 -6.98
CA GLY A 16 9.41 8.54 -8.29
C GLY A 16 8.24 7.56 -8.22
N MET A 17 7.56 7.33 -9.35
CA MET A 17 6.41 6.42 -9.48
C MET A 17 6.61 5.07 -8.76
N LEU A 18 7.77 4.42 -8.97
CA LEU A 18 8.10 3.15 -8.34
C LEU A 18 8.13 3.22 -6.81
N ARG A 19 8.62 4.32 -6.24
CA ARG A 19 8.66 4.51 -4.80
C ARG A 19 7.25 4.62 -4.22
N ILE A 20 6.33 5.28 -4.92
CA ILE A 20 4.92 5.37 -4.52
C ILE A 20 4.29 3.97 -4.55
N ILE A 21 4.49 3.23 -5.65
CA ILE A 21 3.96 1.87 -5.80
C ILE A 21 4.43 0.98 -4.64
N LEU A 22 5.73 0.99 -4.34
CA LEU A 22 6.31 0.19 -3.26
C LEU A 22 5.80 0.62 -1.88
N ILE A 23 5.78 1.92 -1.57
CA ILE A 23 5.33 2.40 -0.26
C ILE A 23 3.87 2.02 -0.01
N TYR A 24 2.97 2.33 -0.94
CA TYR A 24 1.54 2.05 -0.76
C TYR A 24 1.24 0.55 -0.84
N GLY A 25 1.99 -0.21 -1.64
CA GLY A 25 1.88 -1.67 -1.70
C GLY A 25 2.32 -2.34 -0.41
N VAL A 26 3.45 -1.91 0.17
CA VAL A 26 3.94 -2.40 1.48
C VAL A 26 2.97 -2.03 2.60
N ILE A 27 2.47 -0.79 2.65
CA ILE A 27 1.51 -0.36 3.67
C ILE A 27 0.22 -1.19 3.55
N GLY A 28 -0.33 -1.34 2.34
CA GLY A 28 -1.52 -2.17 2.10
C GLY A 28 -1.29 -3.64 2.45
N GLY A 29 -0.13 -4.19 2.09
CA GLY A 29 0.27 -5.55 2.41
C GLY A 29 0.38 -5.79 3.92
N LEU A 30 1.04 -4.88 4.66
CA LEU A 30 1.17 -4.97 6.12
C LEU A 30 -0.18 -4.85 6.84
N ILE A 31 -1.08 -4.02 6.34
CA ILE A 31 -2.45 -3.89 6.87
C ILE A 31 -3.21 -5.22 6.82
N VAL A 32 -2.91 -6.07 5.84
CA VAL A 32 -3.52 -7.40 5.74
C VAL A 32 -2.71 -8.44 6.51
N ALA A 33 -1.38 -8.47 6.32
CA ALA A 33 -0.51 -9.49 6.87
C ALA A 33 -0.45 -9.46 8.40
N VAL A 34 -0.44 -8.26 9.03
CA VAL A 34 -0.35 -8.15 10.49
C VAL A 34 -1.60 -8.69 11.20
N PRO A 35 -2.83 -8.26 10.85
CA PRO A 35 -4.03 -8.85 11.46
C PRO A 35 -4.18 -10.34 11.19
N MET A 36 -3.77 -10.81 10.01
CA MET A 36 -3.78 -12.24 9.68
C MET A 36 -2.83 -13.04 10.59
N ALA A 37 -1.58 -12.59 10.71
CA ALA A 37 -0.59 -13.23 11.56
C ALA A 37 -1.01 -13.21 13.03
N VAL A 38 -1.52 -12.07 13.53
CA VAL A 38 -2.07 -11.97 14.88
C VAL A 38 -3.22 -12.96 15.07
N SER A 39 -4.19 -12.99 14.15
CA SER A 39 -5.31 -13.92 14.23
C SER A 39 -4.87 -15.37 14.26
N MET A 40 -3.91 -15.78 13.44
CA MET A 40 -3.41 -17.16 13.43
C MET A 40 -2.62 -17.52 14.69
N LEU A 41 -1.78 -16.62 15.19
CA LEU A 41 -0.96 -16.87 16.38
C LEU A 41 -1.75 -16.83 17.69
N THR A 42 -2.83 -16.06 17.77
CA THR A 42 -3.63 -15.92 19.00
C THR A 42 -4.83 -16.87 19.07
N THR A 43 -5.20 -17.50 17.95
CA THR A 43 -6.36 -18.38 17.90
C THR A 43 -5.96 -19.80 18.22
N THR A 44 -6.46 -20.34 19.34
CA THR A 44 -6.32 -21.75 19.71
C THR A 44 -7.12 -22.63 18.74
N GLU A 45 -6.57 -23.80 18.38
CA GLU A 45 -7.19 -24.74 17.44
C GLU A 45 -8.69 -24.94 17.73
N GLY A 46 -9.55 -24.62 16.75
CA GLY A 46 -11.00 -24.87 16.80
C GLY A 46 -11.88 -23.72 17.31
N ALA A 47 -11.33 -22.62 17.82
CA ALA A 47 -12.13 -21.49 18.30
C ALA A 47 -12.10 -20.32 17.30
N ILE A 48 -13.08 -20.21 16.39
CA ILE A 48 -13.21 -19.03 15.54
C ILE A 48 -13.76 -17.87 16.39
N PRO A 49 -13.03 -16.75 16.55
CA PRO A 49 -13.57 -15.58 17.23
C PRO A 49 -14.86 -15.11 16.54
N GLU A 50 -15.90 -14.79 17.32
CA GLU A 50 -17.20 -14.33 16.79
C GLU A 50 -17.06 -13.13 15.82
N ASN A 51 -16.03 -12.31 16.05
CA ASN A 51 -15.73 -11.12 15.26
C ASN A 51 -14.64 -11.33 14.17
N ALA A 52 -14.14 -12.55 13.96
CA ALA A 52 -13.04 -12.81 13.02
C ALA A 52 -13.39 -12.39 11.58
N ALA A 53 -14.62 -12.66 11.15
CA ALA A 53 -15.10 -12.23 9.84
C ALA A 53 -15.14 -10.70 9.71
N LEU A 54 -15.55 -9.99 10.77
CA LEU A 54 -15.59 -8.54 10.79
C LEU A 54 -14.17 -7.94 10.70
N TYR A 55 -13.22 -8.46 11.47
CA TYR A 55 -11.83 -8.00 11.44
C TYR A 55 -11.16 -8.27 10.09
N GLY A 56 -11.39 -9.45 9.50
CA GLY A 56 -10.89 -9.78 8.16
C GLY A 56 -11.49 -8.86 7.09
N TYR A 57 -12.78 -8.56 7.17
CA TYR A 57 -13.42 -7.65 6.21
C TYR A 57 -12.91 -6.22 6.32
N LEU A 58 -12.74 -5.71 7.56
CA LEU A 58 -12.22 -4.37 7.80
C LEU A 58 -10.77 -4.22 7.33
N SER A 59 -9.91 -5.23 7.53
CA SER A 59 -8.53 -5.18 7.06
C SER A 59 -8.46 -5.12 5.53
N MET A 60 -9.30 -5.89 4.84
CA MET A 60 -9.40 -5.86 3.37
C MET A 60 -9.85 -4.49 2.86
N LEU A 61 -10.87 -3.88 3.48
CA LEU A 61 -11.31 -2.52 3.12
C LEU A 61 -10.20 -1.48 3.32
N LEU A 62 -9.46 -1.56 4.42
CA LEU A 62 -8.32 -0.68 4.69
C LEU A 62 -7.21 -0.85 3.64
N ALA A 63 -6.90 -2.09 3.27
CA ALA A 63 -5.91 -2.38 2.24
C ALA A 63 -6.34 -1.83 0.86
N PHE A 64 -7.59 -2.02 0.45
CA PHE A 64 -8.14 -1.44 -0.77
C PHE A 64 -8.10 0.09 -0.76
N THR A 65 -8.36 0.69 0.41
CA THR A 65 -8.25 2.16 0.58
C THR A 65 -6.82 2.63 0.31
N MET A 66 -5.79 1.88 0.75
CA MET A 66 -4.39 2.23 0.45
C MET A 66 -4.06 2.19 -1.03
N VAL A 67 -4.64 1.26 -1.80
CA VAL A 67 -4.50 1.24 -3.26
C VAL A 67 -5.06 2.52 -3.88
N PHE A 68 -6.26 2.93 -3.45
CA PHE A 68 -6.88 4.18 -3.90
C PHE A 68 -6.06 5.42 -3.52
N VAL A 69 -5.59 5.51 -2.27
CA VAL A 69 -4.76 6.62 -1.81
C VAL A 69 -3.44 6.68 -2.56
N GLY A 70 -2.81 5.53 -2.86
CA GLY A 70 -1.59 5.47 -3.65
C GLY A 70 -1.79 5.95 -5.09
N MET A 71 -2.88 5.53 -5.74
CA MET A 71 -3.27 6.03 -7.07
C MET A 71 -3.53 7.55 -7.06
N LYS A 72 -4.25 8.04 -6.04
CA LYS A 72 -4.52 9.48 -5.87
C LYS A 72 -3.22 10.27 -5.64
N HIS A 73 -2.33 9.76 -4.79
CA HIS A 73 -1.04 10.39 -4.53
C HIS A 73 -0.20 10.48 -5.81
N TYR A 74 -0.18 9.41 -6.61
CA TYR A 74 0.49 9.39 -7.90
C TYR A 74 -0.08 10.42 -8.88
N ARG A 75 -1.41 10.48 -9.02
CA ARG A 75 -2.10 11.47 -9.86
C ARG A 75 -1.75 12.90 -9.45
N ASP A 76 -1.84 13.21 -8.16
CA ASP A 76 -1.76 14.58 -7.67
C ASP A 76 -0.30 15.08 -7.58
N LYS A 77 0.67 14.21 -7.22
CA LYS A 77 2.07 14.60 -6.99
C LYS A 77 3.01 14.37 -8.16
N VAL A 78 2.72 13.42 -9.04
CA VAL A 78 3.61 13.07 -10.17
C VAL A 78 3.07 13.60 -11.50
N LEU A 79 1.75 13.50 -11.74
CA LEU A 79 1.13 13.87 -13.01
C LEU A 79 0.48 15.27 -13.01
N GLY A 80 0.48 15.98 -11.88
CA GLY A 80 -0.07 17.34 -11.80
C GLY A 80 -1.61 17.39 -11.87
N GLY A 81 -2.31 16.31 -11.52
CA GLY A 81 -3.76 16.31 -11.29
C GLY A 81 -4.61 15.61 -12.36
N VAL A 82 -4.05 15.25 -13.51
CA VAL A 82 -4.78 14.54 -14.57
C VAL A 82 -4.10 13.21 -14.90
N ILE A 83 -4.85 12.12 -14.81
CA ILE A 83 -4.41 10.77 -15.16
C ILE A 83 -5.46 10.14 -16.07
N GLY A 84 -5.02 9.51 -17.17
CA GLY A 84 -5.90 8.70 -18.01
C GLY A 84 -6.33 7.41 -17.31
N PHE A 85 -7.42 6.79 -17.79
CA PHE A 85 -7.95 5.54 -17.20
C PHE A 85 -6.94 4.39 -17.22
N LEU A 86 -6.30 4.13 -18.37
CA LEU A 86 -5.32 3.04 -18.52
C LEU A 86 -4.11 3.21 -17.57
N PRO A 87 -3.43 4.38 -17.51
CA PRO A 87 -2.35 4.61 -16.55
C PRO A 87 -2.79 4.47 -15.10
N ALA A 88 -3.99 4.97 -14.74
CA ALA A 88 -4.51 4.85 -13.38
C ALA A 88 -4.72 3.38 -12.99
N LEU A 89 -5.29 2.58 -13.90
CA LEU A 89 -5.47 1.15 -13.71
C LEU A 89 -4.13 0.44 -13.55
N GLY A 90 -3.12 0.77 -14.37
CA GLY A 90 -1.78 0.17 -14.27
C GLY A 90 -1.10 0.45 -12.93
N VAL A 91 -1.23 1.67 -12.39
CA VAL A 91 -0.69 2.04 -11.07
C VAL A 91 -1.41 1.28 -9.95
N GLY A 92 -2.75 1.22 -10.00
CA GLY A 92 -3.55 0.46 -9.05
C GLY A 92 -3.17 -1.02 -9.04
N LEU A 93 -3.08 -1.65 -10.22
CA LEU A 93 -2.67 -3.04 -10.37
C LEU A 93 -1.25 -3.29 -9.85
N SER A 94 -0.33 -2.36 -10.08
CA SER A 94 1.05 -2.48 -9.59
C SER A 94 1.10 -2.44 -8.06
N ILE A 95 0.33 -1.55 -7.43
CA ILE A 95 0.23 -1.48 -5.96
C ILE A 95 -0.41 -2.76 -5.41
N SER A 96 -1.50 -3.22 -6.02
CA SER A 96 -2.18 -4.45 -5.61
C SER A 96 -1.30 -5.69 -5.75
N ALA A 97 -0.47 -5.78 -6.81
CA ALA A 97 0.47 -6.88 -7.00
C ALA A 97 1.54 -6.91 -5.89
N VAL A 98 2.05 -5.74 -5.46
CA VAL A 98 2.96 -5.67 -4.33
C VAL A 98 2.25 -6.07 -3.04
N ALA A 99 1.03 -5.59 -2.81
CA ALA A 99 0.26 -5.94 -1.62
C ALA A 99 -0.08 -7.44 -1.55
N SER A 100 -0.41 -8.07 -2.69
CA SER A 100 -0.70 -9.52 -2.74
C SER A 100 0.52 -10.37 -2.44
N LEU A 101 1.72 -9.94 -2.83
CA LEU A 101 2.97 -10.57 -2.45
C LEU A 101 3.13 -10.65 -0.93
N PHE A 102 2.81 -9.58 -0.20
CA PHE A 102 2.82 -9.60 1.27
C PHE A 102 1.79 -10.55 1.87
N TRP A 103 0.61 -10.65 1.25
CA TRP A 103 -0.42 -11.59 1.69
C TRP A 103 0.04 -13.05 1.52
N VAL A 104 0.58 -13.41 0.34
CA VAL A 104 1.10 -14.76 0.08
C VAL A 104 2.26 -15.09 1.02
N VAL A 105 3.23 -14.17 1.17
CA VAL A 105 4.37 -14.37 2.08
C VAL A 105 3.89 -14.51 3.53
N GLY A 106 2.91 -13.71 3.96
CA GLY A 106 2.32 -13.85 5.28
C GLY A 106 1.68 -15.23 5.48
N TRP A 107 1.02 -15.77 4.44
CA TRP A 107 0.37 -17.07 4.51
C TRP A 107 1.38 -18.22 4.55
N GLU A 108 2.46 -18.15 3.78
CA GLU A 108 3.48 -19.20 3.74
C GLU A 108 4.33 -19.25 5.02
N ILE A 109 4.42 -18.15 5.77
CA ILE A 109 5.23 -18.06 6.99
C ILE A 109 4.45 -18.43 8.26
N THR A 110 3.13 -18.24 8.28
CA THR A 110 2.30 -18.37 9.50
C THR A 110 1.66 -19.75 9.58
#